data_AF-A0A2V6TA74-F1
#
_entry.id   AF-A0A2V6TA74-F1
#
_cell.length_a   1.000
_cell.length_b   1.000
_cell.length_c   1.000
_cell.angle_alpha   90.00
_cell.angle_beta   90.00
_cell.angle_gamma   90.00
#
_symmetry.space_group_name_H-M   'P 1'
#
loop_
_entity.id
_entity.type
_entity.pdbx_description
1 polymer ?
#
loop_
_entity_poly.entity_id
_entity_poly.type
_entity_poly.pdbx_seq_one_letter_code
_entity_poly.pdbx_strand_id
1 'polypeptide(L)'
;MDRVKVSLCPAMNQPPSVETPRREPSTLTDPVCGMTVDPATAAGTAEHEGRTYGFCCPSCLERFRAAPAEFVGRPGAAGAGAAVASEWTCPMHPEVRRPGPGACPACGMALEPATIVTPAVRTEYTCPMHPQIVRAEPGACPICGMALEPRTVTLEEPVNPELVDM
;
A
#
# COMPACT_ATOMS: atom_id res chain seq x y z
N MET A 1 62.98 54.08 -2.69
CA MET A 1 62.75 52.63 -2.68
C MET A 1 61.41 52.41 -2.00
N ASP A 2 60.40 51.75 -2.51
CA ASP A 2 60.11 51.05 -3.76
C ASP A 2 58.57 50.94 -3.75
N ARG A 3 57.91 51.53 -4.74
CA ARG A 3 57.22 50.79 -5.81
C ARG A 3 56.04 49.93 -5.36
N VAL A 4 54.86 50.35 -5.87
CA VAL A 4 53.91 49.52 -6.64
C VAL A 4 53.26 48.36 -5.86
N LYS A 5 51.94 48.34 -5.66
CA LYS A 5 51.00 47.98 -6.74
C LYS A 5 49.55 48.36 -6.38
N VAL A 6 48.97 49.23 -7.20
CA VAL A 6 47.52 49.30 -7.40
C VAL A 6 47.10 48.04 -8.16
N SER A 7 46.08 47.36 -7.67
CA SER A 7 45.20 46.50 -8.47
C SER A 7 43.86 46.53 -7.74
N LEU A 8 42.96 47.45 -8.07
CA LEU A 8 41.99 47.30 -9.16
C LEU A 8 41.58 45.84 -9.42
N CYS A 9 40.27 45.66 -9.28
CA CYS A 9 39.48 44.45 -9.03
C CYS A 9 39.66 43.32 -10.07
N PRO A 10 39.16 42.11 -9.74
CA PRO A 10 38.14 41.59 -10.64
C PRO A 10 36.95 40.98 -9.91
N ALA A 11 35.76 41.35 -10.41
CA ALA A 11 34.58 40.51 -10.52
C ALA A 11 34.31 39.54 -9.36
N MET A 12 33.33 39.95 -8.54
CA MET A 12 32.34 39.05 -7.95
C MET A 12 32.04 37.93 -8.96
N ASN A 13 32.66 36.78 -8.75
CA ASN A 13 32.52 35.64 -9.64
C ASN A 13 31.13 35.08 -9.40
N GLN A 14 30.27 35.54 -10.31
CA GLN A 14 28.91 35.12 -10.59
C GLN A 14 28.65 33.68 -10.11
N PRO A 15 27.67 33.44 -9.22
CA PRO A 15 27.12 32.10 -9.11
C PRO A 15 26.63 31.70 -10.51
N PRO A 16 26.84 30.46 -10.97
CA PRO A 16 26.38 30.07 -12.29
C PRO A 16 24.89 30.32 -12.35
N SER A 17 24.50 31.17 -13.30
CA SER A 17 23.15 31.22 -13.84
C SER A 17 22.85 29.82 -14.37
N VAL A 18 22.37 28.94 -13.50
CA VAL A 18 21.65 27.75 -13.94
C VAL A 18 20.23 28.23 -14.05
N GLU A 19 19.89 28.59 -15.28
CA GLU A 19 18.58 28.96 -15.74
C GLU A 19 17.58 27.94 -15.20
N THR A 20 16.89 28.28 -14.11
CA THR A 20 15.89 27.42 -13.52
C THR A 20 14.79 27.25 -14.57
N PRO A 21 14.54 26.03 -15.10
CA PRO A 21 13.33 25.84 -15.89
C PRO A 21 12.17 26.29 -14.99
N ARG A 22 11.24 27.10 -15.53
CA ARG A 22 9.96 27.37 -14.88
C ARG A 22 9.28 26.02 -14.66
N ARG A 23 9.54 25.38 -13.52
CA ARG A 23 9.06 24.06 -13.18
C ARG A 23 7.99 24.24 -12.12
N GLU A 24 6.80 23.82 -12.51
CA GLU A 24 5.58 23.78 -11.74
C GLU A 24 5.87 23.13 -10.37
N PRO A 25 5.31 23.63 -9.25
CA PRO A 25 5.55 23.08 -7.92
C PRO A 25 4.85 21.72 -7.79
N SER A 26 5.48 20.70 -8.36
CA SER A 26 5.16 19.30 -8.10
C SER A 26 5.92 18.92 -6.84
N THR A 27 5.28 19.13 -5.70
CA THR A 27 5.82 18.73 -4.41
C THR A 27 6.19 17.24 -4.45
N LEU A 28 7.38 16.92 -3.99
CA LEU A 28 7.99 15.60 -4.07
C LEU A 28 7.99 14.97 -2.68
N THR A 29 7.58 13.72 -2.54
CA THR A 29 7.54 13.05 -1.23
C THR A 29 8.87 12.38 -0.92
N ASP A 30 9.44 12.68 0.25
CA ASP A 30 10.61 11.98 0.80
C ASP A 30 10.21 10.55 1.18
N PRO A 31 10.82 9.51 0.57
CA PRO A 31 10.45 8.12 0.81
C PRO A 31 10.98 7.55 2.14
N VAL A 32 11.91 8.25 2.82
CA VAL A 32 12.51 7.82 4.09
C VAL A 32 11.64 8.26 5.27
N CYS A 33 11.08 9.46 5.22
CA CYS A 33 10.27 10.03 6.31
C CYS A 33 8.81 10.34 5.95
N GLY A 34 8.45 10.29 4.67
CA GLY A 34 7.10 10.63 4.18
C GLY A 34 6.82 12.12 4.13
N MET A 35 7.82 12.98 4.36
CA MET A 35 7.63 14.43 4.33
C MET A 35 7.52 14.94 2.89
N THR A 36 6.53 15.79 2.64
CA THR A 36 6.41 16.52 1.37
C THR A 36 7.47 17.61 1.31
N VAL A 37 8.32 17.58 0.29
CA VAL A 37 9.38 18.56 0.07
C VAL A 37 9.21 19.25 -1.28
N ASP A 38 9.52 20.53 -1.32
CA ASP A 38 9.60 21.25 -2.57
C ASP A 38 10.93 20.91 -3.27
N PRO A 39 10.91 20.46 -4.53
CA PRO A 39 12.15 20.13 -5.24
C PRO A 39 13.08 21.34 -5.44
N ALA A 40 12.55 22.56 -5.32
CA ALA A 40 13.31 23.81 -5.40
C ALA A 40 14.06 24.17 -4.10
N THR A 41 13.61 23.65 -2.94
CA THR A 41 14.19 23.94 -1.62
C THR A 41 14.68 22.70 -0.89
N ALA A 42 14.60 21.52 -1.53
CA ALA A 42 15.02 20.26 -0.96
C ALA A 42 16.49 20.33 -0.51
N ALA A 43 16.76 19.80 0.68
CA ALA A 43 18.11 19.73 1.24
C ALA A 43 19.02 18.77 0.44
N GLY A 44 18.41 17.88 -0.35
CA GLY A 44 19.10 17.05 -1.33
C GLY A 44 18.13 16.29 -2.23
N THR A 45 18.63 15.84 -3.38
CA THR A 45 17.91 14.99 -4.33
C THR A 45 18.73 13.75 -4.69
N ALA A 46 18.05 12.67 -5.03
CA ALA A 46 18.67 11.45 -5.54
C ALA A 46 17.82 10.87 -6.66
N GLU A 47 18.48 10.29 -7.66
CA GLU A 47 17.81 9.58 -8.75
C GLU A 47 17.91 8.07 -8.52
N HIS A 48 16.78 7.37 -8.61
CA HIS A 48 16.70 5.92 -8.55
C HIS A 48 15.67 5.43 -9.56
N GLU A 49 16.02 4.43 -10.38
CA GLU A 49 15.16 3.90 -11.45
C GLU A 49 14.59 4.99 -12.40
N GLY A 50 15.39 6.03 -12.70
CA GLY A 50 14.96 7.14 -13.55
C GLY A 50 13.93 8.07 -12.90
N ARG A 51 13.66 7.93 -11.60
CA ARG A 51 12.80 8.80 -10.79
C ARG A 51 13.65 9.65 -9.86
N THR A 52 13.40 10.96 -9.86
CA THR A 52 14.01 11.88 -8.91
C THR A 52 13.22 11.89 -7.60
N TYR A 53 13.92 11.70 -6.48
CA TYR A 53 13.39 11.78 -5.11
C TYR A 53 14.00 12.98 -4.39
N GLY A 54 13.18 13.67 -3.59
CA GLY A 54 13.57 14.83 -2.81
C GLY A 54 13.61 14.48 -1.34
N PHE A 55 14.61 15.01 -0.62
CA PHE A 55 14.81 14.69 0.79
C PHE A 55 14.72 15.94 1.65
N CYS A 56 14.08 15.79 2.81
CA CYS A 56 13.88 16.91 3.74
C CYS A 56 15.18 17.34 4.43
N CYS A 57 16.14 16.42 4.56
CA CYS A 57 17.40 16.65 5.26
C CYS A 57 18.53 15.73 4.72
N PRO A 58 19.81 16.08 4.96
CA PRO A 58 20.94 15.29 4.48
C PRO A 58 20.97 13.87 5.06
N SER A 59 20.47 13.67 6.28
CA SER A 59 20.38 12.34 6.89
C SER A 59 19.39 11.42 6.16
N CYS A 60 18.27 11.95 5.64
CA CYS A 60 17.33 11.18 4.83
C CYS A 60 17.95 10.80 3.48
N LEU A 61 18.67 11.72 2.84
CA LEU A 61 19.43 11.46 1.61
C LEU A 61 20.47 10.33 1.81
N GLU A 62 21.22 10.36 2.91
CA GLU A 62 22.24 9.35 3.21
C GLU A 62 21.63 7.95 3.40
N ARG A 63 20.53 7.87 4.15
CA ARG A 63 19.79 6.61 4.36
C ARG A 63 19.25 6.05 3.06
N PHE A 64 18.72 6.91 2.20
CA PHE A 64 18.24 6.51 0.88
C PHE A 64 19.37 6.02 -0.03
N ARG A 65 20.55 6.64 0.02
CA ARG A 65 21.72 6.17 -0.74
C ARG A 65 22.24 4.82 -0.26
N ALA A 66 22.11 4.51 1.03
CA ALA A 66 22.56 3.24 1.59
C ALA A 66 21.69 2.05 1.15
N ALA A 67 20.37 2.25 1.08
CA ALA A 67 19.43 1.18 0.72
C ALA A 67 18.22 1.70 -0.06
N PRO A 68 18.39 2.22 -1.28
CA PRO A 68 17.31 2.89 -2.02
C PRO A 68 16.15 1.95 -2.32
N ALA A 69 16.43 0.67 -2.62
CA ALA A 69 15.41 -0.34 -2.88
C ALA A 69 14.47 -0.61 -1.69
N GLU A 70 14.87 -0.29 -0.45
CA GLU A 70 14.00 -0.45 0.73
C GLU A 70 13.01 0.70 0.88
N PHE A 71 13.34 1.87 0.32
CA PHE A 71 12.51 3.08 0.39
C PHE A 71 11.70 3.29 -0.89
N VAL A 72 12.19 2.78 -2.04
CA VAL A 72 11.50 2.82 -3.33
C VAL A 72 10.68 1.54 -3.50
N GLY A 73 9.37 1.64 -3.25
CA GLY A 73 8.47 0.48 -3.30
C GLY A 73 7.26 0.63 -2.38
N ARG A 74 7.37 1.50 -1.37
CA ARG A 74 6.22 2.07 -0.67
C ARG A 74 6.02 3.50 -1.18
N PRO A 75 5.32 3.71 -2.31
CA PRO A 75 4.81 5.05 -2.58
C PRO A 75 4.02 5.46 -1.33
N GLY A 76 4.21 6.71 -0.86
CA GLY A 76 3.35 7.28 0.17
C GLY A 76 1.91 6.89 -0.16
N ALA A 77 1.21 6.31 0.82
CA ALA A 77 -0.13 5.78 0.65
C ALA A 77 -1.10 6.91 0.27
N ALA A 78 -1.19 7.17 -1.04
CA ALA A 78 -2.17 7.95 -1.75
C ALA A 78 -2.00 7.58 -3.23
N GLY A 79 -2.74 6.64 -3.83
CA GLY A 79 -3.83 5.77 -3.43
C GLY A 79 -4.27 4.95 -4.65
N ALA A 80 -5.14 3.96 -4.42
CA ALA A 80 -5.85 3.09 -5.37
C ALA A 80 -5.10 1.85 -5.89
N GLY A 81 -5.49 0.67 -5.38
CA GLY A 81 -5.04 -0.60 -5.95
C GLY A 81 -5.45 -1.93 -5.32
N ALA A 82 -6.30 -1.99 -4.29
CA ALA A 82 -7.10 -3.19 -3.94
C ALA A 82 -8.07 -2.83 -2.81
N ALA A 83 -9.25 -2.32 -3.15
CA ALA A 83 -10.34 -2.21 -2.19
C ALA A 83 -10.94 -3.60 -1.97
N VAL A 84 -10.31 -4.40 -1.11
CA VAL A 84 -11.07 -5.37 -0.32
C VAL A 84 -11.93 -4.53 0.62
N ALA A 85 -13.25 -4.79 0.68
CA ALA A 85 -14.21 -3.98 1.41
C ALA A 85 -13.73 -3.69 2.84
N SER A 86 -13.16 -2.50 3.02
CA SER A 86 -12.55 -2.03 4.26
C SER A 86 -13.56 -1.10 4.93
N GLU A 87 -14.76 -1.62 5.19
CA GLU A 87 -15.72 -0.90 6.01
C GLU A 87 -15.29 -1.11 7.46
N TRP A 88 -14.97 -0.02 8.16
CA TRP A 88 -14.59 -0.03 9.57
C TRP A 88 -15.76 0.53 10.36
N THR A 89 -16.18 -0.20 11.37
CA THR A 89 -17.38 0.07 12.15
C THR A 89 -17.04 0.24 13.62
N CYS A 90 -17.73 1.15 14.30
CA CYS A 90 -17.59 1.33 15.74
C CYS A 90 -18.48 0.33 16.49
N PRO A 91 -17.96 -0.42 17.49
CA PRO A 91 -18.76 -1.39 18.24
C PRO A 91 -19.95 -0.76 18.98
N MET A 92 -19.83 0.51 19.38
CA MET A 92 -20.91 1.26 20.06
C MET A 92 -21.82 2.02 19.10
N HIS A 93 -21.37 2.27 17.86
CA HIS A 93 -22.10 3.07 16.88
C HIS A 93 -22.03 2.37 15.51
N PRO A 94 -22.81 1.30 15.30
CA PRO A 94 -22.75 0.49 14.07
C PRO A 94 -23.13 1.27 12.80
N GLU A 95 -23.80 2.41 12.96
CA GLU A 95 -24.14 3.35 11.89
C GLU A 95 -22.91 4.13 11.37
N VAL A 96 -21.83 4.20 12.15
CA VAL A 96 -20.57 4.83 11.76
C VAL A 96 -19.74 3.84 10.94
N ARG A 97 -19.74 4.02 9.61
CA ARG A 97 -18.97 3.23 8.64
C ARG A 97 -17.91 4.10 7.98
N ARG A 98 -16.64 3.69 8.02
CA ARG A 98 -15.52 4.44 7.40
C ARG A 98 -14.62 3.53 6.57
N PRO A 99 -13.94 4.06 5.53
CA PRO A 99 -13.09 3.27 4.64
C PRO A 99 -11.72 2.87 5.26
N GLY A 100 -11.45 3.16 6.54
CA GLY A 100 -10.14 2.92 7.13
C GLY A 100 -10.14 2.95 8.68
N PRO A 101 -9.07 2.43 9.29
CA PRO A 101 -8.91 2.44 10.75
C PRO A 101 -8.85 3.88 11.27
N GLY A 102 -9.39 4.11 12.47
CA GLY A 102 -9.35 5.43 13.10
C GLY A 102 -10.27 5.53 14.31
N ALA A 103 -10.34 6.73 14.88
CA ALA A 103 -11.25 7.03 15.98
C ALA A 103 -12.67 7.34 15.47
N CYS A 104 -13.67 6.73 16.09
CA CYS A 104 -15.09 6.98 15.87
C CYS A 104 -15.41 8.47 16.11
N PRO A 105 -16.17 9.14 15.22
CA PRO A 105 -16.47 10.57 15.39
C PRO A 105 -17.54 10.80 16.45
N ALA A 106 -18.32 9.77 16.78
CA ALA A 106 -19.41 9.85 17.74
C ALA A 106 -18.92 9.68 19.19
N CYS A 107 -17.94 8.80 19.42
CA CYS A 107 -17.47 8.48 20.78
C CYS A 107 -15.95 8.45 20.98
N GLY A 108 -15.16 8.68 19.94
CA GLY A 108 -13.69 8.71 20.01
C GLY A 108 -13.01 7.35 20.14
N MET A 109 -13.76 6.26 20.27
CA MET A 109 -13.21 4.90 20.39
C MET A 109 -12.72 4.35 19.03
N ALA A 110 -11.77 3.42 19.04
CA ALA A 110 -11.20 2.85 17.81
C ALA A 110 -12.26 2.10 16.99
N LEU A 111 -12.23 2.28 15.67
CA LEU A 111 -13.05 1.51 14.72
C LEU A 111 -12.42 0.13 14.50
N GLU A 112 -13.27 -0.87 14.40
CA GLU A 112 -12.90 -2.26 14.11
C GLU A 112 -13.20 -2.59 12.64
N PRO A 113 -12.40 -3.47 12.01
CA PRO A 113 -12.62 -3.82 10.61
C PRO A 113 -13.85 -4.72 10.47
N ALA A 114 -14.84 -4.29 9.70
CA ALA A 114 -15.90 -5.17 9.23
C ALA A 114 -15.36 -6.00 8.07
N THR A 115 -14.55 -7.00 8.40
CA THR A 115 -14.03 -8.00 7.47
C THR A 115 -15.20 -8.86 6.97
N ILE A 116 -15.82 -8.46 5.87
CA ILE A 116 -16.62 -9.38 5.06
C ILE A 116 -15.63 -10.18 4.21
N VAL A 117 -15.25 -11.35 4.74
CA VAL A 117 -14.53 -12.37 3.97
C VAL A 117 -15.47 -12.83 2.88
N THR A 118 -15.07 -12.68 1.62
CA THR A 118 -15.84 -13.27 0.52
C THR A 118 -15.54 -14.76 0.55
N PRO A 119 -16.51 -15.64 0.86
CA PRO A 119 -16.20 -17.06 1.03
C PRO A 119 -15.77 -17.64 -0.31
N ALA A 120 -14.62 -18.32 -0.32
CA ALA A 120 -14.17 -19.06 -1.48
C ALA A 120 -15.12 -20.26 -1.67
N VAL A 121 -16.02 -20.16 -2.65
CA VAL A 121 -16.93 -21.23 -3.03
C VAL A 121 -16.20 -22.15 -4.01
N ARG A 122 -16.02 -23.43 -3.63
CA ARG A 122 -15.55 -24.46 -4.56
C ARG A 122 -16.71 -25.38 -4.94
N THR A 123 -16.77 -25.75 -6.21
CA THR A 123 -17.72 -26.76 -6.68
C THR A 123 -17.01 -28.10 -6.67
N GLU A 124 -17.48 -29.02 -5.84
CA GLU A 124 -17.02 -30.40 -5.78
C GLU A 124 -18.10 -31.30 -6.39
N TYR A 125 -17.74 -32.40 -7.02
CA TYR A 125 -18.67 -33.31 -7.68
C TYR A 125 -18.73 -34.62 -6.91
N THR A 126 -19.94 -35.05 -6.54
CA THR A 126 -20.20 -36.23 -5.72
C THR A 126 -21.13 -37.20 -6.43
N CYS A 127 -20.91 -38.50 -6.23
CA CYS A 127 -21.78 -39.56 -6.76
C CYS A 127 -22.95 -39.82 -5.80
N PRO A 128 -24.22 -39.86 -6.25
CA PRO A 128 -25.38 -40.11 -5.38
C PRO A 128 -25.35 -41.50 -4.73
N MET A 129 -24.81 -42.51 -5.43
CA MET A 129 -24.65 -43.87 -4.89
C MET A 129 -23.38 -44.07 -4.07
N HIS A 130 -22.36 -43.22 -4.24
CA HIS A 130 -21.05 -43.36 -3.60
C HIS A 130 -20.59 -42.00 -3.07
N PRO A 131 -21.20 -41.52 -1.97
CA PRO A 131 -20.96 -40.17 -1.46
C PRO A 131 -19.52 -39.92 -1.01
N GLN A 132 -18.75 -40.99 -0.81
CA GLN A 132 -17.32 -40.95 -0.48
C GLN A 132 -16.43 -40.54 -1.68
N ILE A 133 -16.96 -40.53 -2.90
CA ILE A 133 -16.25 -40.05 -4.08
C ILE A 133 -16.51 -38.55 -4.23
N VAL A 134 -15.48 -37.75 -4.02
CA VAL A 134 -15.50 -36.29 -4.16
C VAL A 134 -14.39 -35.90 -5.15
N ARG A 135 -14.74 -35.14 -6.19
CA ARG A 135 -13.78 -34.66 -7.22
C ARG A 135 -13.95 -33.16 -7.46
N ALA A 136 -12.90 -32.50 -7.91
CA ALA A 136 -12.96 -31.08 -8.30
C ALA A 136 -13.54 -30.87 -9.71
N GLU A 137 -13.70 -31.93 -10.50
CA GLU A 137 -14.07 -31.88 -11.91
C GLU A 137 -15.28 -32.78 -12.22
N PRO A 138 -16.12 -32.42 -13.20
CA PRO A 138 -17.22 -33.26 -13.65
C PRO A 138 -16.70 -34.54 -14.30
N GLY A 139 -17.40 -35.65 -14.10
CA GLY A 139 -17.00 -36.93 -14.69
C GLY A 139 -17.89 -38.09 -14.28
N ALA A 140 -17.47 -39.30 -14.66
CA ALA A 140 -18.12 -40.53 -14.24
C ALA A 140 -17.51 -41.06 -12.94
N CYS A 141 -18.37 -41.60 -12.07
CA CYS A 141 -17.95 -42.27 -10.85
C CYS A 141 -17.14 -43.54 -11.20
N PRO A 142 -15.92 -43.71 -10.66
CA PRO A 142 -15.09 -44.87 -10.96
C PRO A 142 -15.63 -46.18 -10.37
N ILE A 143 -16.60 -46.12 -9.46
CA ILE A 143 -17.18 -47.30 -8.80
C ILE A 143 -18.40 -47.82 -9.57
N CYS A 144 -19.34 -46.94 -9.93
CA CYS A 144 -20.61 -47.34 -10.55
C CYS A 144 -20.84 -46.79 -11.96
N GLY A 145 -19.92 -45.98 -12.50
CA GLY A 145 -20.02 -45.42 -13.85
C GLY A 145 -21.06 -44.31 -14.05
N MET A 146 -21.82 -43.95 -13.01
CA MET A 146 -22.82 -42.86 -13.09
C MET A 146 -22.15 -41.47 -13.05
N ALA A 147 -22.81 -40.47 -13.62
CA ALA A 147 -22.32 -39.09 -13.64
C ALA A 147 -22.27 -38.50 -12.22
N LEU A 148 -21.20 -37.77 -11.92
CA LEU A 148 -21.05 -37.04 -10.67
C LEU A 148 -21.88 -35.74 -10.71
N GLU A 149 -22.59 -35.45 -9.62
CA GLU A 149 -23.41 -34.26 -9.48
C GLU A 149 -22.65 -33.15 -8.75
N PRO A 150 -22.71 -31.89 -9.23
CA PRO A 150 -22.04 -30.77 -8.58
C PRO A 150 -22.70 -30.43 -7.24
N ARG A 151 -21.87 -30.30 -6.21
CA ARG A 151 -22.19 -29.74 -4.90
C ARG A 151 -21.30 -28.53 -4.63
N THR A 152 -21.91 -27.41 -4.27
CA THR A 152 -21.17 -26.22 -3.85
C THR A 152 -20.79 -26.35 -2.38
N VAL A 153 -19.50 -26.30 -2.08
CA VAL A 153 -18.99 -26.30 -0.70
C VAL A 153 -18.41 -24.91 -0.42
N THR A 154 -19.00 -24.23 0.55
CA THR A 154 -18.43 -23.04 1.19
C THR A 154 -17.39 -23.51 2.19
N LEU A 155 -16.14 -23.08 2.02
CA LEU A 155 -14.99 -23.48 2.85
C LEU A 155 -14.97 -22.89 4.28
N GLU A 156 -16.00 -22.16 4.66
CA GLU A 156 -16.23 -21.75 6.05
C GLU A 156 -17.31 -22.66 6.63
N GLU A 157 -16.90 -23.57 7.51
CA GLU A 157 -17.80 -24.12 8.51
C GLU A 157 -18.23 -22.95 9.39
N PRO A 158 -19.50 -22.49 9.36
CA PRO A 158 -19.96 -21.57 10.36
C PRO A 158 -19.80 -22.29 11.70
N VAL A 159 -19.02 -21.72 12.62
CA VAL A 159 -19.01 -22.13 14.03
C VAL A 159 -20.48 -22.23 14.44
N ASN A 160 -20.96 -23.46 14.64
CA ASN A 160 -22.33 -23.71 15.04
C ASN A 160 -22.45 -23.30 16.52
N PRO A 161 -23.13 -22.19 16.83
CA PRO A 161 -23.21 -21.68 18.20
C PRO A 161 -23.91 -22.65 19.17
N GLU A 162 -24.59 -23.66 18.64
CA GLU A 162 -25.30 -24.70 19.40
C GLU A 162 -24.37 -25.69 20.14
N LEU A 163 -23.05 -25.66 19.91
CA LEU A 163 -22.07 -26.53 20.61
C LEU A 163 -21.32 -25.82 21.76
N VAL A 164 -21.77 -24.63 22.17
CA VAL A 164 -21.15 -23.86 23.26
C VAL A 164 -21.91 -24.02 24.59
N ASP A 165 -23.10 -24.63 24.57
CA ASP A 165 -24.00 -24.74 25.73
C ASP A 165 -24.20 -26.21 26.19
N MET A 166 -23.13 -27.01 26.21
CA MET A 166 -23.12 -28.37 26.80
C MET A 166 -22.09 -28.53 27.91
#